data_AF-W7DA16-F1
#
_entry.id   AF-W7DA16-F1
#
_cell.length_a   1.000
_cell.length_b   1.000
_cell.length_c   1.000
_cell.angle_alpha   90.00
_cell.angle_beta   90.00
_cell.angle_gamma   90.00
#
_symmetry.space_group_name_H-M   'P 1'
#
loop_
_entity.id
_entity.type
_entity.pdbx_description
1 polymer ?
#
loop_
_entity_poly.entity_id
_entity_poly.type
_entity_poly.pdbx_seq_one_letter_code
_entity_poly.pdbx_strand_id
1 'polypeptide(L)'
;MKQYRVYHVLSAAGDAFYYRVLTKRALLSDFAPSERATLVVTEITEAEWDTIHFESGKHGFVGLKTLISINRTGRIGEMAFSKVQSIKACKRKEADDFIFYDGENHDALMAFCLPSTTLKTRKGNKLQISTTRGSFSIAPGMYLTKNSLNRLDSYDKDEFEQIYDIAEKKVWVSAAE
;
A
#
# COMPACT_ATOMS: atom_id res chain seq x y z
N MET A 1 -18.72 -9.71 14.13
CA MET A 1 -18.39 -9.47 12.70
C MET A 1 -18.70 -10.73 11.91
N LYS A 2 -19.38 -10.64 10.76
CA LYS A 2 -19.55 -11.82 9.89
C LYS A 2 -18.19 -12.10 9.21
N GLN A 3 -17.60 -13.26 9.51
CA GLN A 3 -16.34 -13.70 8.92
C GLN A 3 -16.58 -14.03 7.44
N TYR A 4 -15.94 -13.30 6.53
CA TYR A 4 -15.94 -13.61 5.11
C TYR A 4 -14.84 -14.64 4.81
N ARG A 5 -14.96 -15.31 3.68
CA ARG A 5 -13.97 -16.25 3.16
C ARG A 5 -13.55 -15.83 1.76
N VAL A 6 -12.33 -16.19 1.40
CA VAL A 6 -11.75 -15.86 0.10
C VAL A 6 -11.53 -17.14 -0.68
N TYR A 7 -12.00 -17.19 -1.92
CA TYR A 7 -11.90 -18.37 -2.77
C TYR A 7 -11.21 -18.06 -4.09
N HIS A 8 -10.34 -18.96 -4.52
CA HIS A 8 -9.87 -19.09 -5.89
C HIS A 8 -10.76 -20.11 -6.62
N VAL A 9 -11.27 -19.73 -7.79
CA VAL A 9 -12.16 -20.55 -8.61
C VAL A 9 -11.55 -20.69 -9.99
N LEU A 10 -11.22 -21.91 -10.38
CA LEU A 10 -10.73 -22.24 -11.72
C LEU A 10 -11.86 -22.84 -12.56
N SER A 11 -12.15 -22.21 -13.71
CA SER A 11 -13.13 -22.72 -14.68
C SER A 11 -12.53 -23.85 -15.54
N ALA A 12 -13.39 -24.64 -16.17
CA ALA A 12 -12.95 -25.64 -17.14
C ALA A 12 -12.25 -25.05 -18.37
N ALA A 13 -12.52 -23.76 -18.69
CA ALA A 13 -11.86 -23.02 -19.75
C ALA A 13 -10.45 -22.54 -19.34
N GLY A 14 -10.07 -22.71 -18.07
CA GLY A 14 -8.79 -22.27 -17.52
C GLY A 14 -8.81 -20.85 -16.95
N ASP A 15 -9.96 -20.18 -16.89
CA ASP A 15 -10.06 -18.85 -16.28
C ASP A 15 -10.03 -18.97 -14.75
N ALA A 16 -9.23 -18.13 -14.11
CA ALA A 16 -9.12 -18.08 -12.66
C ALA A 16 -9.82 -16.82 -12.11
N PHE A 17 -10.67 -17.01 -11.11
CA PHE A 17 -11.43 -15.94 -10.46
C PHE A 17 -11.20 -15.95 -8.95
N TYR A 18 -11.24 -14.76 -8.36
CA TYR A 18 -11.08 -14.56 -6.92
C TYR A 18 -12.35 -13.95 -6.34
N TYR A 19 -12.85 -14.53 -5.26
CA TYR A 19 -14.12 -14.14 -4.63
C TYR A 19 -13.93 -13.87 -3.14
N ARG A 20 -14.55 -12.79 -2.64
CA ARG A 20 -14.76 -12.56 -1.20
C ARG A 20 -16.25 -12.73 -0.89
N VAL A 21 -16.62 -13.79 -0.19
CA VAL A 21 -18.03 -14.11 0.07
C VAL A 21 -18.25 -14.59 1.50
N LEU A 22 -19.47 -14.41 2.00
CA LEU A 22 -19.86 -14.92 3.33
C LEU A 22 -20.11 -16.43 3.32
N THR A 23 -20.48 -17.00 2.17
CA THR A 23 -20.76 -18.43 2.03
C THR A 23 -20.27 -18.92 0.67
N LYS A 24 -19.83 -20.18 0.60
CA LYS A 24 -19.45 -20.83 -0.66
C LYS A 24 -20.60 -20.88 -1.67
N ARG A 25 -21.87 -20.87 -1.23
CA ARG A 25 -23.02 -20.83 -2.15
C ARG A 25 -23.11 -19.52 -2.93
N ALA A 26 -22.66 -18.41 -2.32
CA ALA A 26 -22.75 -17.09 -2.91
C ALA A 26 -21.79 -16.86 -4.09
N LEU A 27 -20.71 -17.63 -4.23
CA LEU A 27 -19.87 -17.54 -5.44
C LEU A 27 -20.45 -18.35 -6.61
N LEU A 28 -21.23 -19.40 -6.33
CA LEU A 28 -21.81 -20.27 -7.37
C LEU A 28 -22.94 -19.57 -8.16
N SER A 29 -23.47 -18.45 -7.67
CA SER A 29 -24.47 -17.64 -8.40
C SER A 29 -23.93 -17.07 -9.70
N ASP A 30 -22.62 -16.85 -9.78
CA ASP A 30 -21.97 -16.20 -10.91
C ASP A 30 -21.67 -17.18 -12.06
N PHE A 31 -21.98 -18.47 -11.86
CA PHE A 31 -21.74 -19.55 -12.83
C PHE A 31 -23.03 -20.27 -13.18
N ALA A 32 -23.16 -20.64 -14.46
CA ALA A 32 -24.27 -21.43 -14.95
C ALA A 32 -24.28 -22.83 -14.30
N PRO A 33 -25.44 -23.48 -14.12
CA PRO A 33 -25.52 -24.81 -13.51
C PRO A 33 -24.61 -25.86 -14.15
N SER A 34 -24.44 -25.79 -15.48
CA SER A 34 -23.54 -26.66 -16.25
C SER A 34 -22.06 -26.46 -15.94
N GLU A 35 -21.66 -25.25 -15.55
CA GLU A 35 -20.27 -24.91 -15.23
C GLU A 35 -19.90 -25.29 -13.80
N ARG A 36 -20.87 -25.25 -12.86
CA ARG A 36 -20.62 -25.51 -11.43
C ARG A 36 -20.01 -26.86 -11.14
N ALA A 37 -20.33 -27.88 -11.94
CA ALA A 37 -19.84 -29.24 -11.76
C ALA A 37 -18.34 -29.39 -12.10
N THR A 38 -17.80 -28.45 -12.89
CA THR A 38 -16.41 -28.50 -13.37
C THR A 38 -15.50 -27.47 -12.71
N LEU A 39 -16.05 -26.62 -11.83
CA LEU A 39 -15.26 -25.64 -11.08
C LEU A 39 -14.37 -26.31 -10.04
N VAL A 40 -13.09 -25.94 -10.05
CA VAL A 40 -12.20 -26.21 -8.92
C VAL A 40 -12.24 -25.01 -7.99
N VAL A 41 -12.72 -25.20 -6.76
CA VAL A 41 -12.86 -24.13 -5.76
C VAL A 41 -11.94 -24.39 -4.58
N THR A 42 -10.96 -23.52 -4.39
CA THR A 42 -9.97 -23.59 -3.31
C THR A 42 -10.13 -22.39 -2.40
N GLU A 43 -10.19 -22.61 -1.08
CA GLU A 43 -10.19 -21.52 -0.09
C GLU A 43 -8.76 -20.99 0.06
N ILE A 44 -8.59 -19.67 0.01
CA ILE A 44 -7.29 -18.99 0.13
C ILE A 44 -7.12 -18.53 1.57
N THR A 45 -6.02 -18.96 2.19
CA THR A 45 -5.70 -18.58 3.57
C THR A 45 -5.17 -17.15 3.63
N GLU A 46 -5.27 -16.50 4.80
CA GLU A 46 -4.78 -15.12 4.98
C GLU A 46 -3.29 -14.98 4.68
N ALA A 47 -2.49 -16.03 4.95
CA ALA A 47 -1.06 -16.06 4.66
C ALA A 47 -0.74 -15.93 3.16
N GLU A 48 -1.66 -16.32 2.28
CA GLU A 48 -1.47 -16.28 0.84
C GLU A 48 -1.88 -14.93 0.22
N TRP A 49 -2.62 -14.09 0.95
CA TRP A 49 -3.18 -12.84 0.42
C TRP A 49 -2.11 -11.84 -0.03
N ASP A 50 -0.94 -11.86 0.58
CA ASP A 50 0.19 -10.99 0.25
C ASP A 50 0.99 -11.49 -0.98
N THR A 51 0.68 -12.68 -1.51
CA THR A 51 1.39 -13.25 -2.67
C THR A 51 0.66 -13.04 -4.00
N ILE A 52 -0.64 -12.74 -3.95
CA ILE A 52 -1.51 -12.64 -5.13
C ILE A 52 -1.70 -11.17 -5.51
N HIS A 53 -1.43 -10.86 -6.78
CA HIS A 53 -1.45 -9.50 -7.32
C HIS A 53 -2.27 -9.45 -8.62
N PHE A 54 -3.03 -8.38 -8.80
CA PHE A 54 -3.81 -8.10 -10.00
C PHE A 54 -3.29 -6.84 -10.68
N GLU A 55 -3.38 -6.78 -12.01
CA GLU A 55 -3.14 -5.53 -12.74
C GLU A 55 -4.13 -4.46 -12.26
N SER A 56 -3.61 -3.27 -11.97
CA SER A 56 -4.41 -2.11 -11.63
C SER A 56 -4.07 -1.02 -12.62
N GLY A 57 -4.96 -0.76 -13.59
CA GLY A 57 -4.74 0.28 -14.61
C GLY A 57 -4.49 1.69 -14.05
N LYS A 58 -4.71 1.91 -12.74
CA LYS A 58 -4.39 3.17 -12.03
C LYS A 58 -3.13 3.12 -11.17
N HIS A 59 -2.76 1.96 -10.63
CA HIS A 59 -1.71 1.81 -9.62
C HIS A 59 -0.60 0.83 -10.02
N GLY A 60 -0.55 0.43 -11.30
CA GLY A 60 0.30 -0.64 -11.80
C GLY A 60 -0.26 -2.01 -11.41
N PHE A 61 -0.31 -2.29 -10.11
CA PHE A 61 -0.92 -3.51 -9.56
C PHE A 61 -1.66 -3.23 -8.23
N VAL A 62 -2.45 -4.20 -7.79
CA VAL A 62 -3.12 -4.21 -6.48
C VAL A 62 -3.02 -5.60 -5.87
N GLY A 63 -2.64 -5.68 -4.60
CA GLY A 63 -2.58 -6.95 -3.87
C GLY A 63 -3.97 -7.45 -3.48
N LEU A 64 -4.13 -8.78 -3.37
CA LEU A 64 -5.39 -9.39 -2.96
C LEU A 64 -5.84 -8.90 -1.58
N LYS A 65 -4.90 -8.73 -0.63
CA LYS A 65 -5.16 -8.17 0.71
C LYS A 65 -5.83 -6.80 0.67
N THR A 66 -5.35 -5.91 -0.20
CA THR A 66 -5.95 -4.58 -0.41
C THR A 66 -7.36 -4.70 -1.00
N LEU A 67 -7.59 -5.61 -1.94
CA LEU A 67 -8.93 -5.82 -2.50
C LEU A 67 -9.93 -6.36 -1.46
N ILE A 68 -9.45 -7.20 -0.55
CA ILE A 68 -10.25 -7.76 0.54
C ILE A 68 -10.66 -6.68 1.55
N SER A 69 -9.77 -5.72 1.85
CA SER A 69 -10.02 -4.66 2.84
C SER A 69 -11.09 -3.65 2.40
N ILE A 70 -11.35 -3.51 1.10
CA ILE A 70 -12.32 -2.54 0.52
C ILE A 70 -13.80 -2.89 0.82
N ASN A 71 -14.06 -3.86 1.70
CA ASN A 71 -15.40 -4.31 2.14
C ASN A 71 -16.40 -4.62 1.01
N ARG A 72 -15.92 -5.06 -0.15
CA ARG A 72 -16.75 -5.53 -1.26
C ARG A 72 -16.96 -7.05 -1.19
N THR A 73 -18.19 -7.51 -1.35
CA THR A 73 -18.50 -8.95 -1.47
C THR A 73 -18.79 -9.31 -2.92
N GLY A 74 -18.38 -10.50 -3.35
CA GLY A 74 -18.51 -10.99 -4.72
C GLY A 74 -17.16 -11.21 -5.38
N ARG A 75 -17.12 -11.17 -6.71
CA ARG A 75 -15.90 -11.28 -7.50
C ARG A 75 -15.01 -10.06 -7.28
N ILE A 76 -13.78 -10.30 -6.85
CA ILE A 76 -12.79 -9.27 -6.52
C ILE A 76 -11.58 -9.29 -7.46
N GLY A 77 -11.38 -10.36 -8.24
CA GLY A 77 -10.28 -10.44 -9.19
C GLY A 77 -10.47 -11.54 -10.23
N GLU A 78 -9.71 -11.43 -11.31
CA GLU A 78 -9.62 -12.39 -12.41
C GLU A 78 -8.18 -12.51 -12.86
N MET A 79 -7.73 -13.74 -13.12
CA MET A 79 -6.46 -14.05 -13.75
C MET A 79 -6.74 -14.77 -15.08
N ALA A 80 -6.47 -14.07 -16.18
CA ALA A 80 -6.43 -14.68 -17.51
C ALA A 80 -5.00 -15.15 -17.77
N PHE A 81 -4.73 -16.46 -17.66
CA PHE A 81 -3.38 -17.02 -17.87
C PHE A 81 -2.82 -16.77 -19.28
N SER A 82 -3.68 -16.48 -20.26
CA SER A 82 -3.30 -16.06 -21.62
C SER A 82 -2.78 -14.62 -21.72
N LYS A 83 -2.92 -13.82 -20.65
CA LYS A 83 -2.55 -12.40 -20.58
C LYS A 83 -1.59 -12.11 -19.42
N VAL A 84 -0.69 -13.04 -19.11
CA VAL A 84 0.35 -12.79 -18.09
C VAL A 84 1.35 -11.76 -18.65
N GLN A 85 1.32 -10.55 -18.11
CA GLN A 85 2.34 -9.54 -18.39
C GLN A 85 3.48 -9.70 -17.39
N SER A 86 4.72 -9.78 -17.90
CA SER A 86 5.92 -9.76 -17.06
C SER A 86 6.23 -8.32 -16.66
N ILE A 87 5.86 -7.95 -15.43
CA ILE A 87 6.20 -6.66 -14.83
C ILE A 87 7.43 -6.80 -13.94
N LYS A 88 8.28 -5.77 -13.94
CA LYS A 88 9.42 -5.69 -13.01
C LYS A 88 8.98 -4.91 -11.78
N ALA A 89 9.06 -5.53 -10.61
CA ALA A 89 8.86 -4.85 -9.33
C ALA A 89 10.21 -4.40 -8.75
N CYS A 90 10.20 -3.33 -7.96
CA CYS A 90 11.36 -2.91 -7.17
C CYS A 90 10.94 -2.62 -5.74
N LYS A 91 11.89 -2.78 -4.82
CA LYS A 91 11.80 -2.31 -3.43
C LYS A 91 12.97 -1.36 -3.18
N ARG A 92 12.82 -0.46 -2.22
CA ARG A 92 13.95 0.39 -1.80
C ARG A 92 15.07 -0.50 -1.25
N LYS A 93 16.31 -0.11 -1.54
CA LYS A 93 17.50 -0.84 -1.04
C LYS A 93 17.69 -0.63 0.46
N GLU A 94 17.44 0.59 0.92
CA GLU A 94 17.54 1.02 2.30
C GLU A 94 16.16 1.48 2.80
N ALA A 95 15.95 1.40 4.11
CA ALA A 95 14.77 1.99 4.74
C ALA A 95 14.83 3.52 4.68
N ASP A 96 13.66 4.15 4.58
CA ASP A 96 13.53 5.59 4.73
C ASP A 96 13.39 5.93 6.24
N ASP A 97 14.02 7.01 6.68
CA ASP A 97 13.77 7.58 8.01
C ASP A 97 12.49 8.44 7.96
N PHE A 98 11.80 8.63 9.08
CA PHE A 98 10.59 9.45 9.11
C PHE A 98 10.44 10.27 10.40
N ILE A 99 9.62 11.31 10.34
CA ILE A 99 9.20 12.12 11.48
C ILE A 99 7.72 12.50 11.35
N PHE A 100 6.99 12.47 12.45
CA PHE A 100 5.62 12.97 12.54
C PHE A 100 5.63 14.44 12.93
N TYR A 101 4.88 15.28 12.21
CA TYR A 101 4.74 16.69 12.55
C TYR A 101 3.53 16.91 13.47
N ASP A 102 3.76 17.17 14.76
CA ASP A 102 2.70 17.38 15.75
C ASP A 102 2.23 18.84 15.84
N GLY A 103 2.96 19.76 15.21
CA GLY A 103 2.70 21.19 15.24
C GLY A 103 3.52 21.95 16.29
N GLU A 104 4.20 21.28 17.21
CA GLU A 104 5.04 21.90 18.23
C GLU A 104 6.52 21.54 18.05
N ASN A 105 6.82 20.43 17.36
CA ASN A 105 8.19 19.94 17.12
C ASN A 105 8.88 20.58 15.90
N HIS A 106 8.74 21.91 15.69
CA HIS A 106 9.30 22.61 14.52
C HIS A 106 10.80 22.40 14.34
N ASP A 107 11.58 22.54 15.41
CA ASP A 107 13.04 22.48 15.34
C ASP A 107 13.53 21.08 14.94
N ALA A 108 12.88 20.04 15.47
CA ALA A 108 13.15 18.65 15.08
C ALA A 108 12.79 18.41 13.61
N LEU A 109 11.67 18.95 13.14
CA LEU A 109 11.27 18.84 11.73
C LEU A 109 12.23 19.58 10.80
N MET A 110 12.67 20.78 11.19
CA MET A 110 13.63 21.57 10.41
C MET A 110 15.00 20.89 10.34
N ALA A 111 15.49 20.34 11.47
CA ALA A 111 16.70 19.53 11.49
C ALA A 111 16.55 18.28 10.61
N PHE A 112 15.40 17.61 10.67
CA PHE A 112 15.06 16.50 9.79
C PHE A 112 14.99 16.92 8.32
N CYS A 113 14.72 18.17 7.96
CA CYS A 113 14.67 18.58 6.55
C CYS A 113 16.06 18.87 5.94
N LEU A 114 17.10 19.04 6.75
CA LEU A 114 18.44 19.39 6.26
C LEU A 114 18.94 18.40 5.19
N PRO A 115 19.59 18.88 4.11
CA PRO A 115 20.01 20.26 3.87
C PRO A 115 18.93 21.15 3.21
N SER A 116 17.69 20.69 3.09
CA SER A 116 16.61 21.46 2.46
C SER A 116 16.22 22.68 3.29
N THR A 117 15.87 23.78 2.63
CA THR A 117 15.42 25.01 3.30
C THR A 117 14.00 24.83 3.80
N THR A 118 13.78 25.20 5.07
CA THR A 118 12.47 25.08 5.73
C THR A 118 12.07 26.44 6.29
N LEU A 119 10.83 26.88 6.04
CA LEU A 119 10.31 28.16 6.51
C LEU A 119 8.96 27.98 7.18
N LYS A 120 8.81 28.56 8.38
CA LYS A 120 7.51 28.60 9.08
C LYS A 120 6.58 29.59 8.41
N THR A 121 5.42 29.13 7.99
CA THR A 121 4.40 29.99 7.38
C THR A 121 3.60 30.70 8.48
N ARG A 122 3.15 31.94 8.20
CA ARG A 122 2.39 32.75 9.17
C ARG A 122 0.98 32.22 9.46
N LYS A 123 0.44 31.30 8.63
CA LYS A 123 -0.97 30.86 8.70
C LYS A 123 -1.06 29.34 8.84
N GLY A 124 -1.71 28.88 9.92
CA GLY A 124 -2.09 27.47 10.10
C GLY A 124 -0.96 26.54 10.51
N ASN A 125 0.11 27.08 11.10
CA ASN A 125 1.23 26.31 11.65
C ASN A 125 1.86 25.32 10.63
N LYS A 126 1.83 25.68 9.35
CA LYS A 126 2.44 24.87 8.29
C LYS A 126 3.90 25.24 8.10
N LEU A 127 4.71 24.26 7.71
CA LEU A 127 6.08 24.48 7.28
C LEU A 127 6.17 24.37 5.76
N GLN A 128 6.78 25.35 5.11
CA GLN A 128 7.13 25.31 3.70
C GLN A 128 8.53 24.71 3.58
N ILE A 129 8.64 23.62 2.84
CA ILE A 129 9.90 22.92 2.56
C ILE A 129 10.26 23.18 1.10
N SER A 130 11.48 23.64 0.85
CA SER A 130 12.02 23.84 -0.49
C SER A 130 13.16 22.86 -0.74
N THR A 131 12.95 21.98 -1.71
CA THR A 131 13.93 20.98 -2.15
C THR A 131 14.45 21.32 -3.53
N THR A 132 15.48 20.60 -4.00
CA THR A 132 15.99 20.71 -5.38
C THR A 132 14.96 20.30 -6.45
N ARG A 133 13.87 19.63 -6.06
CA ARG A 133 12.82 19.13 -6.97
C ARG A 133 11.53 19.94 -6.90
N GLY A 134 11.51 21.01 -6.12
CA GLY A 134 10.35 21.84 -5.90
C GLY A 134 10.06 22.06 -4.42
N SER A 135 9.00 22.82 -4.17
CA SER A 135 8.57 23.19 -2.82
C SER A 135 7.20 22.62 -2.51
N PHE A 136 6.99 22.25 -1.26
CA PHE A 136 5.71 21.75 -0.76
C PHE A 136 5.51 22.23 0.68
N SER A 137 4.28 22.11 1.19
CA SER A 137 3.97 22.43 2.59
C SER A 137 3.62 21.16 3.34
N ILE A 138 4.02 21.10 4.60
CA ILE A 138 3.55 20.09 5.56
C ILE A 138 2.75 20.75 6.68
N ALA A 139 1.68 20.09 7.11
CA ALA A 139 0.78 20.53 8.17
C ALA A 139 0.83 19.57 9.37
N PRO A 140 0.43 20.01 10.58
CA PRO A 140 0.32 19.12 11.72
C PRO A 140 -0.56 17.91 11.41
N GLY A 141 -0.17 16.72 11.88
CA GLY A 141 -0.84 15.45 11.59
C GLY A 141 -0.27 14.68 10.39
N MET A 142 0.74 15.23 9.71
CA MET A 142 1.37 14.59 8.56
C MET A 142 2.72 13.95 8.93
N TYR A 143 3.11 12.94 8.14
CA TYR A 143 4.41 12.31 8.18
C TYR A 143 5.32 12.88 7.09
N LEU A 144 6.60 13.04 7.41
CA LEU A 144 7.64 13.36 6.45
C LEU A 144 8.65 12.22 6.44
N THR A 145 8.93 11.65 5.26
CA THR A 145 9.97 10.65 5.09
C THR A 145 11.20 11.24 4.43
N LYS A 146 12.36 10.67 4.72
CA LYS A 146 13.63 10.99 4.07
C LYS A 146 14.35 9.72 3.70
N ASN A 147 14.76 9.62 2.44
CA ASN A 147 15.58 8.51 1.99
C ASN A 147 17.08 8.81 2.01
N SER A 148 17.91 7.80 1.71
CA SER A 148 19.37 7.91 1.71
C SER A 148 19.96 8.92 0.71
N LEU A 149 19.14 9.45 -0.21
CA LEU A 149 19.51 10.52 -1.14
C LEU A 149 19.00 11.91 -0.69
N ASN A 150 18.58 12.06 0.58
CA ASN A 150 17.98 13.27 1.15
C ASN A 150 16.70 13.74 0.44
N ARG A 151 16.03 12.86 -0.32
CA ARG A 151 14.73 13.20 -0.89
C ARG A 151 13.65 13.07 0.18
N LEU A 152 12.82 14.10 0.25
CA LEU A 152 11.69 14.24 1.16
C LEU A 152 10.38 13.96 0.41
N ASP A 153 9.51 13.16 1.03
CA ASP A 153 8.14 12.93 0.58
C ASP A 153 7.22 13.06 1.82
N SER A 154 6.03 13.66 1.66
CA SER A 154 5.08 13.89 2.75
C SER A 154 3.79 13.11 2.54
N TYR A 155 3.22 12.60 3.63
CA TYR A 155 2.02 11.76 3.62
C TYR A 155 1.07 12.19 4.74
N ASP A 156 -0.23 12.02 4.54
CA ASP A 156 -1.11 11.92 5.68
C ASP A 156 -0.91 10.57 6.42
N LYS A 157 -1.59 10.40 7.55
CA LYS A 157 -1.46 9.20 8.38
C LYS A 157 -1.88 7.93 7.63
N ASP A 158 -3.01 7.98 6.93
CA ASP A 158 -3.59 6.80 6.29
C ASP A 158 -2.75 6.38 5.08
N GLU A 159 -2.20 7.34 4.34
CA GLU A 159 -1.25 7.09 3.26
C GLU A 159 0.05 6.48 3.78
N PHE A 160 0.61 7.04 4.87
CA PHE A 160 1.86 6.56 5.44
C PHE A 160 1.76 5.11 5.91
N GLU A 161 0.70 4.78 6.66
CA GLU A 161 0.45 3.43 7.19
C GLU A 161 0.14 2.40 6.09
N GLN A 162 -0.26 2.84 4.89
CA GLN A 162 -0.44 1.94 3.74
C GLN A 162 0.86 1.63 2.99
N ILE A 163 1.87 2.50 3.11
CA ILE A 163 3.11 2.41 2.32
C ILE A 163 4.28 1.87 3.14
N TYR A 164 4.31 2.13 4.44
CA TYR A 164 5.46 1.84 5.30
C TYR A 164 5.13 0.94 6.48
N ASP A 165 5.95 -0.08 6.68
CA ASP A 165 6.07 -0.80 7.95
C ASP A 165 7.08 -0.06 8.86
N ILE A 166 6.68 0.23 10.10
CA ILE A 166 7.55 0.92 11.07
C ILE A 166 8.45 -0.10 11.78
N ALA A 167 9.76 0.16 11.77
CA ALA A 167 10.75 -0.61 12.52
C ALA A 167 11.69 0.31 13.30
N GLU A 168 12.18 -0.15 14.46
CA GLU A 168 13.20 0.58 15.21
C GLU A 168 14.56 0.50 14.52
N LYS A 169 15.24 1.63 14.42
CA LYS A 169 16.60 1.76 13.87
C LYS A 169 17.51 2.36 14.93
N LYS A 170 18.56 1.63 15.30
CA LYS A 170 19.63 2.15 16.16
C LYS A 170 20.63 2.90 15.29
N VAL A 171 20.80 4.19 15.55
CA VAL A 171 21.80 5.03 14.90
C VAL A 171 22.87 5.44 15.91
N TRP A 172 24.12 5.43 15.46
CA TRP A 172 25.26 5.89 16.24
C TRP A 172 25.78 7.18 15.61
N VAL A 173 25.99 8.19 16.43
CA VAL A 173 26.58 9.46 15.99
C VAL A 173 28.09 9.24 15.91
N SER A 174 28.72 9.49 14.76
CA SER A 174 30.19 9.54 14.74
C SER A 174 30.63 10.74 15.56
N ALA A 175 31.66 10.58 16.39
CA ALA A 175 32.36 11.75 16.94
C ALA A 175 32.77 12.60 15.74
N ALA A 176 32.30 13.83 15.68
CA ALA A 176 32.56 14.72 14.54
C ALA A 176 34.07 14.84 14.30
N GLU A 177 34.48 14.78 13.03
CA GLU A 177 35.78 15.31 12.56
C GLU A 177 35.70 16.82 12.43
#